data_AF-I9WWK6-F1
#
_entry.id   AF-I9WWK6-F1
#
_cell.length_a   1.000
_cell.length_b   1.000
_cell.length_c   1.000
_cell.angle_alpha   90.00
_cell.angle_beta   90.00
_cell.angle_gamma   90.00
#
_symmetry.space_group_name_H-M   'P 1'
#
loop_
_entity.id
_entity.type
_entity.pdbx_description
1 polymer ?
#
loop_
_entity_poly.entity_id
_entity_poly.type
_entity_poly.pdbx_seq_one_letter_code
_entity_poly.pdbx_strand_id
1 'polypeptide(L)'
;MSWIDISVGSGSSGSGSSNNLLSGFINSLGNALSNASASGGIRGFPWQAGNENDQIVGYYDDAQGYYSVIKKFLAEKNYYANQRLKSSFERVINIQNRINSLNNEITSIQNRINSLNNEINHLNQETEKQNHNLNQEIAGINHEISANENAINQEQEKLNALELQTNAKKEIIESLKKLEKLKQELKRLKKQSKWKKQFNFLTDNPPNVQAKQQHALNQTSQENARMNFFLTNPYAILPKGFIYEYHNPGKVTYNALNAPNNMDGINNQFKINALNQVLDNSYQKFLAGNDSYNALGDIEQVKALKFYDLILSYNPQSEHLESALFFKQISQYAKGLRLKILTTPSAKKDLPRLEKLEQRINQEEERLKGKDLNALQQEIQKEQENALKLKENIKTIQNYTETLKNAINQKEHAKKTIEQQKQNLGRQKNEKEREKQNLGRQKNEKEREKQNLNNEINAIGDERITIKNLGTKDNFLGIQPYLNNNGRGRTYARAFFSDKSKTIREYYEIETKIKNILGFYRIGQSDEVILKRFLELNPQQQNELSLLLLF
;
A
#
# COMPACT_ATOMS: atom_id res chain seq x y z
N MET A 1 6.52 -18.40 -62.69
CA MET A 1 6.16 -19.80 -63.03
C MET A 1 7.26 -20.31 -63.94
N SER A 2 7.87 -21.45 -63.61
CA SER A 2 8.88 -22.13 -64.44
C SER A 2 8.16 -22.88 -65.56
N TRP A 3 8.68 -22.81 -66.79
CA TRP A 3 8.16 -23.55 -67.95
C TRP A 3 8.44 -25.05 -67.88
N ILE A 4 9.28 -25.47 -66.93
CA ILE A 4 9.40 -26.86 -66.53
C ILE A 4 8.47 -27.02 -65.34
N ASP A 5 7.37 -27.73 -65.55
CA ASP A 5 6.42 -28.07 -64.50
C ASP A 5 7.00 -29.18 -63.62
N ILE A 6 7.84 -28.74 -62.70
CA ILE A 6 8.30 -29.54 -61.59
C ILE A 6 7.42 -29.12 -60.43
N SER A 7 6.27 -29.78 -60.33
CA SER A 7 5.33 -29.60 -59.23
C SER A 7 6.06 -29.82 -57.89
N VAL A 8 6.50 -28.74 -57.26
CA VAL A 8 6.75 -28.69 -55.83
C VAL A 8 5.39 -28.52 -55.18
N GLY A 9 4.64 -29.62 -55.12
CA GLY A 9 3.39 -29.67 -54.36
C GLY A 9 3.67 -29.18 -52.94
N SER A 10 2.96 -28.14 -52.54
CA SER A 10 2.88 -27.70 -51.15
C SER A 10 2.14 -28.78 -50.35
N GLY A 11 2.85 -29.85 -50.02
CA GLY A 11 2.32 -31.02 -49.34
C GLY A 11 3.46 -31.87 -48.82
N SER A 12 3.57 -31.93 -47.49
CA SER A 12 4.23 -32.94 -46.68
C SER A 12 5.08 -33.99 -47.42
N SER A 13 6.39 -33.99 -47.15
CA SER A 13 7.23 -35.20 -47.12
C SER A 13 7.07 -36.17 -48.32
N GLY A 14 7.36 -35.69 -49.52
CA GLY A 14 7.40 -36.51 -50.74
C GLY A 14 8.57 -36.14 -51.63
N SER A 15 9.80 -36.44 -51.19
CA SER A 15 10.97 -36.44 -52.07
C SER A 15 10.74 -37.44 -53.20
N GLY A 16 10.66 -37.00 -54.47
CA GLY A 16 11.04 -37.90 -55.56
C GLY A 16 10.22 -37.95 -56.86
N SER A 17 9.47 -36.93 -57.28
CA SER A 17 8.79 -37.03 -58.59
C SER A 17 9.48 -36.25 -59.72
N SER A 18 9.93 -35.03 -59.47
CA SER A 18 10.33 -34.12 -60.54
C SER A 18 11.76 -34.29 -61.06
N ASN A 19 12.72 -34.61 -60.18
CA ASN A 19 14.11 -34.86 -60.59
C ASN A 19 14.24 -36.08 -61.51
N ASN A 20 13.27 -37.00 -61.50
CA ASN A 20 13.25 -38.19 -62.35
C ASN A 20 12.91 -37.89 -63.81
N LEU A 21 12.17 -36.80 -64.09
CA LEU A 21 11.79 -36.44 -65.47
C LEU A 21 12.96 -35.84 -66.24
N LEU A 22 13.65 -34.85 -65.66
CA LEU A 22 14.80 -34.21 -66.31
C LEU A 22 16.04 -35.11 -66.33
N SER A 23 16.31 -35.88 -65.27
CA SER A 23 17.41 -36.85 -65.28
C SER A 23 17.24 -37.92 -66.36
N GLY A 24 16.01 -38.41 -66.56
CA GLY A 24 15.70 -39.33 -67.65
C GLY A 24 15.98 -38.73 -69.04
N PHE A 25 15.74 -37.41 -69.21
CA PHE A 25 16.02 -36.73 -70.47
C PHE A 25 17.51 -36.52 -70.69
N ILE A 26 18.24 -36.11 -69.64
CA ILE A 26 19.70 -35.97 -69.63
C ILE A 26 20.38 -37.31 -69.94
N ASN A 27 19.88 -38.41 -69.40
CA ASN A 27 20.38 -39.75 -69.70
C ASN A 27 20.14 -40.13 -71.17
N SER A 28 18.96 -39.82 -71.69
CA SER A 28 18.61 -40.01 -73.11
C SER A 28 19.51 -39.19 -74.04
N LEU A 29 19.81 -37.93 -73.68
CA LEU A 29 20.80 -37.10 -74.37
C LEU A 29 22.22 -37.69 -74.26
N GLY A 30 22.58 -38.24 -73.10
CA GLY A 30 23.83 -38.99 -72.90
C GLY A 30 23.97 -40.17 -73.87
N ASN A 31 22.92 -40.98 -74.01
CA ASN A 31 22.88 -42.09 -74.96
C ASN A 31 23.04 -41.61 -76.41
N ALA A 32 22.41 -40.49 -76.79
CA ALA A 32 22.57 -39.91 -78.13
C ALA A 32 24.02 -39.48 -78.41
N LEU A 33 24.71 -38.93 -77.41
CA LEU A 33 26.11 -38.53 -77.52
C LEU A 33 27.04 -39.74 -77.63
N SER A 34 26.78 -40.81 -76.88
CA SER A 34 27.51 -42.08 -77.02
C SER A 34 27.29 -42.71 -78.40
N ASN A 35 26.07 -42.66 -78.93
CA ASN A 35 25.74 -43.21 -80.25
C ASN A 35 26.42 -42.43 -81.40
N ALA A 36 26.69 -41.14 -81.24
CA ALA A 36 27.45 -40.34 -82.21
C ALA A 36 28.91 -40.81 -82.37
N SER A 37 29.46 -41.52 -81.37
CA SER A 37 30.82 -42.06 -81.37
C SER A 37 30.95 -43.49 -81.90
N ALA A 38 29.83 -44.17 -82.19
CA ALA A 38 29.83 -45.56 -82.66
C ALA A 38 30.22 -45.66 -84.16
N SER A 39 31.19 -46.53 -84.46
CA SER A 39 31.72 -46.74 -85.81
C SER A 39 30.78 -47.60 -86.67
N GLY A 40 30.04 -46.96 -87.57
CA GLY A 40 29.29 -47.63 -88.63
C GLY A 40 29.08 -46.68 -89.80
N GLY A 41 29.72 -46.93 -90.93
CA GLY A 41 29.56 -46.12 -92.13
C GLY A 41 30.14 -46.80 -93.34
N ILE A 42 29.52 -46.56 -94.49
CA ILE A 42 30.01 -47.04 -95.77
C ILE A 42 31.19 -46.14 -96.19
N ARG A 43 32.35 -46.73 -96.47
CA ARG A 43 33.56 -45.99 -96.88
C ARG A 43 33.24 -45.14 -98.11
N GLY A 44 33.46 -43.83 -98.00
CA GLY A 44 33.19 -42.87 -99.08
C GLY A 44 31.83 -42.17 -99.00
N PHE A 45 31.00 -42.44 -97.99
CA PHE A 45 29.77 -41.69 -97.72
C PHE A 45 29.71 -41.22 -96.25
N PRO A 46 29.06 -40.08 -95.94
CA PRO A 46 28.43 -39.18 -96.89
C PRO A 46 29.47 -38.29 -97.59
N TRP A 47 29.11 -37.76 -98.76
CA TRP A 47 29.83 -36.66 -99.38
C TRP A 47 28.87 -35.61 -99.92
N GLN A 48 29.31 -34.36 -99.93
CA GLN A 48 28.47 -33.21 -100.25
C GLN A 48 28.20 -33.13 -101.75
N ALA A 49 26.93 -33.28 -102.14
CA ALA A 49 26.48 -33.14 -103.53
C ALA A 49 26.40 -31.66 -103.95
N GLY A 50 25.96 -30.81 -103.02
CA GLY A 50 25.77 -29.38 -103.23
C GLY A 50 26.22 -28.55 -102.03
N ASN A 51 25.37 -28.45 -101.01
CA ASN A 51 25.66 -27.74 -99.75
C ASN A 51 25.65 -28.71 -98.56
N GLU A 52 25.93 -28.23 -97.35
CA GLU A 52 25.95 -29.07 -96.15
C GLU A 52 24.63 -29.83 -95.89
N ASN A 53 23.51 -29.30 -96.37
CA ASN A 53 22.18 -29.90 -96.27
C ASN A 53 21.83 -30.84 -97.43
N ASP A 54 22.78 -31.14 -98.32
CA ASP A 54 22.59 -31.94 -99.51
C ASP A 54 23.75 -32.94 -99.69
N GLN A 55 23.52 -34.17 -99.25
CA GLN A 55 24.54 -35.20 -99.15
C GLN A 55 24.19 -36.42 -100.00
N ILE A 56 25.18 -37.00 -100.67
CA ILE A 56 25.08 -38.37 -101.13
C ILE A 56 25.46 -39.29 -99.97
N VAL A 57 24.56 -40.22 -99.63
CA VAL A 57 24.62 -41.03 -98.40
C VAL A 57 24.80 -42.53 -98.66
N GLY A 58 24.80 -42.96 -99.91
CA GLY A 58 24.97 -44.36 -100.30
C GLY A 58 24.36 -44.66 -101.65
N TYR A 59 24.00 -45.92 -101.89
CA TYR A 59 23.33 -46.36 -103.12
C TYR A 59 21.83 -46.50 -102.89
N TYR A 60 21.01 -46.03 -103.83
CA TYR A 60 19.55 -45.92 -103.66
C TYR A 60 18.84 -47.27 -103.51
N ASP A 61 19.44 -48.35 -104.00
CA ASP A 61 18.97 -49.73 -103.87
C ASP A 61 19.39 -50.39 -102.53
N ASP A 62 20.24 -49.75 -101.72
CA ASP A 62 20.69 -50.23 -100.41
C ASP A 62 20.16 -49.34 -99.27
N ALA A 63 18.89 -49.54 -98.93
CA ALA A 63 18.20 -48.77 -97.90
C ALA A 63 18.87 -48.84 -96.53
N GLN A 64 19.23 -50.05 -96.09
CA GLN A 64 19.88 -50.24 -94.80
C GLN A 64 21.23 -49.51 -94.75
N GLY A 65 22.00 -49.59 -95.85
CA GLY A 65 23.27 -48.92 -95.99
C GLY A 65 23.17 -47.40 -95.88
N TYR A 66 22.35 -46.74 -96.70
CA TYR A 66 22.28 -45.28 -96.68
C TYR A 66 21.61 -44.72 -95.41
N TYR A 67 20.65 -45.45 -94.79
CA TYR A 67 20.06 -45.00 -93.53
C TYR A 67 21.09 -45.01 -92.38
N SER A 68 22.00 -45.98 -92.35
CA SER A 68 23.09 -45.99 -91.37
C SER A 68 23.99 -44.75 -91.49
N VAL A 69 24.30 -44.33 -92.73
CA VAL A 69 25.12 -43.15 -93.02
C VAL A 69 24.38 -41.87 -92.65
N ILE A 70 23.09 -41.74 -92.97
CA ILE A 70 22.25 -40.61 -92.54
C ILE A 70 22.24 -40.48 -91.02
N LYS A 71 22.02 -41.59 -90.31
CA LYS A 71 21.96 -41.61 -88.84
C LYS A 71 23.26 -41.14 -88.22
N LYS A 72 24.38 -41.64 -88.72
CA LYS A 72 25.71 -41.22 -88.29
C LYS A 72 25.94 -39.73 -88.57
N PHE A 73 25.63 -39.27 -89.79
CA PHE A 73 25.76 -37.86 -90.16
C PHE A 73 24.96 -36.94 -89.24
N LEU A 74 23.69 -37.27 -88.96
CA LEU A 74 22.85 -36.50 -88.04
C LEU A 74 23.41 -36.52 -86.61
N ALA A 75 23.90 -37.67 -86.14
CA ALA A 75 24.47 -37.78 -84.80
C ALA A 75 25.74 -36.91 -84.65
N GLU A 76 26.61 -36.90 -85.65
CA GLU A 76 27.81 -36.05 -85.69
C GLU A 76 27.45 -34.56 -85.77
N LYS A 77 26.54 -34.19 -86.69
CA LYS A 77 26.14 -32.78 -86.89
C LYS A 77 25.37 -32.21 -85.69
N ASN A 78 24.62 -33.04 -84.98
CA ASN A 78 23.87 -32.63 -83.79
C ASN A 78 24.62 -32.81 -82.48
N TYR A 79 25.86 -33.31 -82.50
CA TYR A 79 26.63 -33.59 -81.28
C TYR A 79 26.70 -32.36 -80.35
N TYR A 80 27.11 -31.21 -80.87
CA TYR A 80 27.24 -29.98 -80.06
C TYR A 80 25.89 -29.43 -79.59
N ALA A 81 24.84 -29.55 -80.41
CA ALA A 81 23.49 -29.15 -80.03
C ALA A 81 22.94 -30.02 -78.88
N ASN A 82 23.14 -31.33 -78.96
CA ASN A 82 22.75 -32.29 -77.91
C ASN A 82 23.57 -32.10 -76.63
N GLN A 83 24.87 -31.80 -76.73
CA GLN A 83 25.67 -31.44 -75.57
C GLN A 83 25.15 -30.17 -74.90
N ARG A 84 24.83 -29.14 -75.70
CA ARG A 84 24.28 -27.89 -75.16
C ARG A 84 22.94 -28.10 -74.47
N LEU A 85 22.04 -28.89 -75.07
CA LEU A 85 20.79 -29.30 -74.41
C LEU A 85 21.06 -29.99 -73.07
N LYS A 86 21.95 -30.99 -73.06
CA LYS A 86 22.32 -31.75 -71.86
C LYS A 86 22.82 -30.83 -70.75
N SER A 87 23.80 -29.98 -71.06
CA SER A 87 24.36 -29.02 -70.09
C SER A 87 23.33 -28.00 -69.59
N SER A 88 22.43 -27.53 -70.45
CA SER A 88 21.35 -26.62 -70.05
C SER A 88 20.38 -27.26 -69.07
N PHE A 89 19.97 -28.52 -69.29
CA PHE A 89 19.11 -29.24 -68.34
C PHE A 89 19.84 -29.59 -67.03
N GLU A 90 21.12 -29.93 -67.08
CA GLU A 90 21.93 -30.12 -65.86
C GLU A 90 22.00 -28.81 -65.04
N ARG A 91 22.21 -27.67 -65.70
CA ARG A 91 22.20 -26.35 -65.06
C ARG A 91 20.83 -26.05 -64.42
N VAL A 92 19.74 -26.32 -65.13
CA VAL A 92 18.38 -26.19 -64.61
C VAL A 92 18.17 -27.04 -63.34
N ILE A 93 18.60 -28.31 -63.33
CA ILE A 93 18.49 -29.17 -62.15
C ILE A 93 19.27 -28.57 -60.97
N ASN A 94 20.48 -28.08 -61.21
CA ASN A 94 21.30 -27.47 -60.16
C ASN A 94 20.64 -26.20 -59.58
N ILE A 95 20.08 -25.35 -60.45
CA ILE A 95 19.32 -24.16 -60.02
C ILE A 95 18.09 -24.58 -59.20
N GLN A 96 17.37 -25.62 -59.60
CA GLN A 96 16.21 -26.12 -58.88
C GLN A 96 16.57 -26.67 -57.50
N ASN A 97 17.66 -27.43 -57.40
CA ASN A 97 18.18 -27.89 -56.11
C ASN A 97 18.53 -26.71 -55.19
N ARG A 98 19.13 -25.64 -55.75
CA ARG A 98 19.38 -24.40 -55.00
C ARG A 98 18.08 -23.71 -54.56
N ILE A 99 17.08 -23.59 -55.44
CA ILE A 99 15.76 -23.03 -55.10
C ILE A 99 15.09 -23.83 -53.96
N ASN A 100 15.21 -25.16 -53.97
CA ASN A 100 14.69 -26.01 -52.90
C ASN A 100 15.42 -25.77 -51.57
N SER A 101 16.75 -25.63 -51.59
CA SER A 101 17.53 -25.21 -50.42
C SER A 101 17.06 -23.87 -49.88
N LEU A 102 16.92 -22.87 -50.76
CA LEU A 102 16.45 -21.53 -50.40
C LEU A 102 15.05 -21.55 -49.78
N ASN A 103 14.13 -22.39 -50.28
CA ASN A 103 12.80 -22.54 -49.68
C ASN A 103 12.86 -23.05 -48.23
N ASN A 104 13.72 -24.04 -47.97
CA ASN A 104 13.93 -24.56 -46.61
C ASN A 104 14.56 -23.50 -45.71
N GLU A 105 15.55 -22.78 -46.22
CA GLU A 105 16.21 -21.69 -45.50
C GLU A 105 15.23 -20.54 -45.18
N ILE A 106 14.39 -20.14 -46.13
CA ILE A 106 13.33 -19.13 -45.94
C ILE A 106 12.31 -19.60 -44.89
N THR A 107 11.90 -20.87 -44.94
CA THR A 107 10.97 -21.46 -43.97
C THR A 107 11.58 -21.48 -42.56
N SER A 108 12.85 -21.84 -42.43
CA SER A 108 13.57 -21.81 -41.15
C SER A 108 13.65 -20.39 -40.58
N ILE A 109 14.00 -19.40 -41.40
CA ILE A 109 14.01 -17.99 -41.00
C ILE A 109 12.61 -17.53 -40.57
N GLN A 110 11.55 -17.92 -41.29
CA GLN A 110 10.18 -17.59 -40.93
C GLN A 110 9.79 -18.19 -39.57
N ASN A 111 10.16 -19.45 -39.30
CA ASN A 111 9.90 -20.08 -38.01
C ASN A 111 10.64 -19.36 -36.87
N ARG A 112 11.89 -18.94 -37.11
CA ARG A 112 12.64 -18.13 -36.14
C ARG A 112 11.98 -16.78 -35.88
N ILE A 113 11.52 -16.09 -36.91
CA ILE A 113 10.76 -14.83 -36.78
C ILE A 113 9.48 -15.05 -35.95
N ASN A 114 8.76 -16.15 -36.19
CA ASN A 114 7.56 -16.50 -35.42
C ASN A 114 7.89 -16.77 -33.94
N SER A 115 8.99 -17.46 -33.64
CA SER A 115 9.48 -17.64 -32.25
C SER A 115 9.75 -16.30 -31.58
N LEU A 116 10.50 -15.41 -32.25
CA LEU A 116 10.81 -14.08 -31.72
C LEU A 116 9.55 -13.26 -31.47
N ASN A 117 8.53 -13.34 -32.34
CA ASN A 117 7.24 -12.68 -32.09
C ASN A 117 6.55 -13.20 -30.82
N ASN A 118 6.57 -14.50 -30.58
CA ASN A 118 5.99 -15.09 -29.37
C ASN A 118 6.76 -14.65 -28.11
N GLU A 119 8.10 -14.62 -28.19
CA GLU A 119 8.95 -14.14 -27.09
C GLU A 119 8.72 -12.65 -26.80
N ILE A 120 8.61 -11.81 -27.83
CA ILE A 120 8.27 -10.38 -27.69
C ILE A 120 6.88 -10.21 -27.06
N ASN A 121 5.90 -11.01 -27.47
CA ASN A 121 4.55 -10.99 -26.88
C ASN A 121 4.56 -11.40 -25.40
N HIS A 122 5.33 -12.43 -25.03
CA HIS A 122 5.50 -12.82 -23.63
C HIS A 122 6.11 -11.68 -22.80
N LEU A 123 7.17 -11.05 -23.30
CA LEU A 123 7.81 -9.91 -22.62
C LEU A 123 6.84 -8.72 -22.44
N ASN A 124 5.96 -8.46 -23.41
CA ASN A 124 4.92 -7.44 -23.28
C ASN A 124 3.93 -7.79 -22.15
N GLN A 125 3.43 -9.03 -22.12
CA GLN A 125 2.49 -9.48 -21.09
C GLN A 125 3.11 -9.46 -19.69
N GLU A 126 4.37 -9.86 -19.56
CA GLU A 126 5.10 -9.83 -18.29
C GLU A 126 5.27 -8.39 -17.77
N THR A 127 5.57 -7.45 -18.67
CA THR A 127 5.65 -6.02 -18.36
C THR A 127 4.31 -5.47 -17.86
N GLU A 128 3.20 -5.88 -18.46
CA GLU A 128 1.85 -5.43 -18.07
C GLU A 128 1.40 -6.04 -16.72
N LYS A 129 1.63 -7.34 -16.52
CA LYS A 129 1.25 -8.05 -15.28
C LYS A 129 1.93 -7.47 -14.04
N GLN A 130 3.23 -7.19 -14.13
CA GLN A 130 3.99 -6.65 -12.99
C GLN A 130 3.44 -5.28 -12.53
N ASN A 131 3.02 -4.44 -13.47
CA ASN A 131 2.48 -3.12 -13.16
C ASN A 131 1.05 -3.21 -12.61
N HIS A 132 0.24 -4.13 -13.13
CA HIS A 132 -1.15 -4.24 -12.72
C HIS A 132 -1.30 -4.73 -11.27
N ASN A 133 -0.58 -5.79 -10.88
CA ASN A 133 -0.73 -6.41 -9.56
C ASN A 133 -0.38 -5.43 -8.42
N LEU A 134 0.72 -4.70 -8.55
CA LEU A 134 1.13 -3.74 -7.51
C LEU A 134 0.21 -2.54 -7.40
N ASN A 135 -0.27 -2.02 -8.54
CA ASN A 135 -1.21 -0.89 -8.51
C ASN A 135 -2.55 -1.33 -7.88
N GLN A 136 -3.00 -2.56 -8.12
CA GLN A 136 -4.19 -3.11 -7.46
C GLN A 136 -3.99 -3.29 -5.95
N GLU A 137 -2.85 -3.83 -5.51
CA GLU A 137 -2.56 -3.98 -4.08
C GLU A 137 -2.48 -2.64 -3.35
N ILE A 138 -1.81 -1.65 -3.95
CA ILE A 138 -1.74 -0.28 -3.38
C ILE A 138 -3.14 0.35 -3.32
N ALA A 139 -3.97 0.17 -4.35
CA ALA A 139 -5.33 0.66 -4.36
C ALA A 139 -6.19 0.01 -3.26
N GLY A 140 -6.02 -1.30 -3.03
CA GLY A 140 -6.69 -2.02 -1.95
C GLY A 140 -6.31 -1.49 -0.57
N ILE A 141 -5.00 -1.31 -0.31
CA ILE A 141 -4.53 -0.76 0.97
C ILE A 141 -5.01 0.69 1.17
N ASN A 142 -5.02 1.51 0.11
CA ASN A 142 -5.54 2.88 0.18
C ASN A 142 -7.04 2.93 0.54
N HIS A 143 -7.83 1.99 0.00
CA HIS A 143 -9.24 1.86 0.35
C HIS A 143 -9.42 1.49 1.82
N GLU A 144 -8.60 0.57 2.34
CA GLU A 144 -8.62 0.18 3.75
C GLU A 144 -8.21 1.32 4.70
N ILE A 145 -7.17 2.09 4.35
CA ILE A 145 -6.80 3.30 5.09
C ILE A 145 -7.96 4.30 5.12
N SER A 146 -8.61 4.53 3.99
CA SER A 146 -9.75 5.44 3.90
C SER A 146 -10.93 4.97 4.77
N ALA A 147 -11.19 3.66 4.80
CA ALA A 147 -12.21 3.07 5.67
C ALA A 147 -11.86 3.25 7.16
N ASN A 148 -10.60 3.06 7.53
CA ASN A 148 -10.12 3.25 8.91
C ASN A 148 -10.17 4.73 9.33
N GLU A 149 -9.80 5.67 8.45
CA GLU A 149 -9.91 7.11 8.72
C GLU A 149 -11.37 7.52 8.98
N ASN A 150 -12.31 6.98 8.20
CA ASN A 150 -13.74 7.18 8.45
C ASN A 150 -14.21 6.55 9.78
N ALA A 151 -13.74 5.35 10.12
CA ALA A 151 -14.08 4.70 11.38
C ALA A 151 -13.54 5.48 12.59
N ILE A 152 -12.30 5.97 12.52
CA ILE A 152 -11.70 6.84 13.55
C ILE A 152 -12.54 8.11 13.73
N ASN A 153 -12.94 8.77 12.64
CA ASN A 153 -13.77 9.98 12.73
C ASN A 153 -15.10 9.70 13.45
N GLN A 154 -15.77 8.60 13.13
CA GLN A 154 -17.01 8.20 13.80
C GLN A 154 -16.82 7.88 15.28
N GLU A 155 -15.74 7.18 15.64
CA GLU A 155 -15.43 6.89 17.05
C GLU A 155 -15.05 8.17 17.82
N GLN A 156 -14.34 9.09 17.19
CA GLN A 156 -13.99 10.39 17.78
C GLN A 156 -15.22 11.26 18.02
N GLU A 157 -16.19 11.27 17.11
CA GLU A 157 -17.48 11.95 17.31
C GLU A 157 -18.25 11.37 18.50
N LYS A 158 -18.32 10.04 18.61
CA LYS A 158 -18.94 9.36 19.76
C LYS A 158 -18.24 9.70 21.07
N LEU A 159 -16.91 9.73 21.07
CA LEU A 159 -16.11 10.08 22.23
C LEU A 159 -16.38 11.53 22.66
N ASN A 160 -16.38 12.47 21.73
CA ASN A 160 -16.65 13.89 21.99
C ASN A 160 -18.06 14.08 22.59
N ALA A 161 -19.07 13.40 22.04
CA ALA A 161 -20.43 13.44 22.56
C ALA A 161 -20.51 12.89 24.01
N LEU A 162 -19.83 11.78 24.28
CA LEU A 162 -19.76 11.17 25.61
C LEU A 162 -19.04 12.07 26.63
N GLU A 163 -17.94 12.72 26.24
CA GLU A 163 -17.21 13.66 27.10
C GLU A 163 -18.07 14.90 27.43
N LEU A 164 -18.85 15.40 26.45
CA LEU A 164 -19.77 16.51 26.65
C LEU A 164 -20.89 16.15 27.64
N GLN A 165 -21.49 14.96 27.51
CA GLN A 165 -22.48 14.45 28.45
C GLN A 165 -21.91 14.25 29.86
N THR A 166 -20.70 13.70 29.94
CA THR A 166 -19.99 13.47 31.22
C THR A 166 -19.72 14.80 31.94
N ASN A 167 -19.28 15.83 31.21
CA ASN A 167 -19.01 17.14 31.78
C ASN A 167 -20.28 17.81 32.31
N ALA A 168 -21.39 17.74 31.56
CA ALA A 168 -22.69 18.23 32.03
C ALA A 168 -23.13 17.52 33.33
N LYS A 169 -22.92 16.21 33.44
CA LYS A 169 -23.23 15.45 34.67
C LYS A 169 -22.31 15.82 35.85
N LYS A 170 -21.03 16.12 35.62
CA LYS A 170 -20.10 16.60 36.65
C LYS A 170 -20.54 17.94 37.24
N GLU A 171 -20.97 18.88 36.40
CA GLU A 171 -21.50 20.18 36.85
C GLU A 171 -22.76 20.01 37.72
N ILE A 172 -23.62 19.04 37.38
CA ILE A 172 -24.79 18.66 38.19
C ILE A 172 -24.34 18.13 39.56
N ILE A 173 -23.33 17.25 39.62
CA ILE A 173 -22.80 16.72 40.89
C ILE A 173 -22.21 17.84 41.75
N GLU A 174 -21.44 18.77 41.17
CA GLU A 174 -20.93 19.92 41.93
C GLU A 174 -22.06 20.80 42.48
N SER A 175 -23.11 21.01 41.68
CA SER A 175 -24.31 21.74 42.10
C SER A 175 -25.03 21.02 43.25
N LEU A 176 -25.17 19.68 43.18
CA LEU A 176 -25.74 18.88 44.26
C LEU A 176 -24.91 18.94 45.56
N LYS A 177 -23.57 18.84 45.47
CA LYS A 177 -22.66 19.00 46.62
C LYS A 177 -22.76 20.40 47.24
N LYS A 178 -22.89 21.44 46.41
CA LYS A 178 -23.07 22.83 46.85
C LYS A 178 -24.41 23.01 47.56
N LEU A 179 -25.48 22.41 47.02
CA LEU A 179 -26.80 22.38 47.64
C LEU A 179 -26.76 21.70 49.02
N GLU A 180 -26.06 20.58 49.15
CA GLU A 180 -25.91 19.88 50.43
C GLU A 180 -25.15 20.73 51.48
N LYS A 181 -24.09 21.43 51.07
CA LYS A 181 -23.39 22.41 51.93
C LYS A 181 -24.33 23.54 52.38
N LEU A 182 -25.12 24.10 51.46
CA LEU A 182 -26.10 25.15 51.77
C LEU A 182 -27.17 24.66 52.75
N LYS A 183 -27.66 23.42 52.61
CA LYS A 183 -28.59 22.80 53.57
C LYS A 183 -27.96 22.65 54.96
N GLN A 184 -26.70 22.23 55.05
CA GLN A 184 -25.99 22.14 56.32
C GLN A 184 -25.78 23.51 56.97
N GLU A 185 -25.46 24.53 56.18
CA GLU A 185 -25.33 25.92 56.64
C GLU A 185 -26.68 26.46 57.16
N LEU A 186 -27.78 26.21 56.44
CA LEU A 186 -29.14 26.52 56.90
C LEU A 186 -29.44 25.82 58.24
N LYS A 187 -29.07 24.54 58.39
CA LYS A 187 -29.26 23.78 59.64
C LYS A 187 -28.47 24.37 60.80
N ARG A 188 -27.23 24.84 60.56
CA ARG A 188 -26.40 25.54 61.56
C ARG A 188 -27.01 26.88 61.97
N LEU A 189 -27.43 27.70 60.99
CA LEU A 189 -28.07 29.00 61.24
C LEU A 189 -29.41 28.84 61.97
N LYS A 190 -30.22 27.83 61.63
CA LYS A 190 -31.46 27.49 62.36
C LYS A 190 -31.18 27.04 63.80
N LYS A 191 -30.10 26.30 64.06
CA LYS A 191 -29.70 25.94 65.44
C LYS A 191 -29.25 27.16 66.24
N GLN A 192 -28.50 28.08 65.65
CA GLN A 192 -28.17 29.36 66.28
C GLN A 192 -29.43 30.19 66.59
N SER A 193 -30.41 30.20 65.68
CA SER A 193 -31.71 30.85 65.90
C SER A 193 -32.55 30.17 67.01
N LYS A 194 -32.52 28.84 67.13
CA LYS A 194 -33.17 28.10 68.24
C LYS A 194 -32.50 28.36 69.60
N TRP A 195 -31.18 28.46 69.63
CA TRP A 195 -30.42 28.91 70.82
C TRP A 195 -30.89 30.28 71.31
N LYS A 196 -31.24 31.18 70.39
CA LYS A 196 -31.80 32.51 70.71
C LYS A 196 -33.21 32.44 71.30
N LYS A 197 -34.08 31.52 70.86
CA LYS A 197 -35.41 31.31 71.48
C LYS A 197 -35.31 30.76 72.91
N GLN A 198 -34.36 29.87 73.17
CA GLN A 198 -34.11 29.35 74.53
C GLN A 198 -33.48 30.41 75.44
N PHE A 199 -32.69 31.35 74.90
CA PHE A 199 -32.13 32.46 75.67
C PHE A 199 -33.16 33.58 75.95
N ASN A 200 -34.10 33.84 75.03
CA ASN A 200 -35.22 34.75 75.28
C ASN A 200 -36.19 34.23 76.35
N PHE A 201 -36.33 32.90 76.51
CA PHE A 201 -37.16 32.32 77.58
C PHE A 201 -36.62 32.59 79.00
N LEU A 202 -35.34 32.95 79.13
CA LEU A 202 -34.72 33.33 80.41
C LEU A 202 -34.76 34.84 80.70
N THR A 203 -35.38 35.66 79.82
CA THR A 203 -35.32 37.13 79.94
C THR A 203 -36.65 37.87 79.75
N ASP A 204 -37.80 37.20 79.66
CA ASP A 204 -39.10 37.88 79.60
C ASP A 204 -39.83 37.91 80.97
N ASN A 205 -39.53 38.98 81.72
CA ASN A 205 -40.33 39.75 82.71
C ASN A 205 -40.84 39.13 84.02
N PRO A 206 -40.77 39.93 85.10
CA PRO A 206 -41.98 40.47 85.71
C PRO A 206 -42.10 41.99 85.47
N PRO A 207 -43.32 42.55 85.32
CA PRO A 207 -43.51 43.98 85.21
C PRO A 207 -43.49 44.66 86.58
N ASN A 208 -43.05 45.92 86.57
CA ASN A 208 -43.35 46.99 87.52
C ASN A 208 -42.43 47.13 88.75
N VAL A 209 -41.29 47.79 88.56
CA VAL A 209 -40.53 48.48 89.62
C VAL A 209 -40.70 49.99 89.41
N GLN A 210 -41.81 50.54 89.90
CA GLN A 210 -41.98 51.98 90.06
C GLN A 210 -42.58 52.39 91.42
N ALA A 211 -42.52 51.52 92.43
CA ALA A 211 -42.82 51.89 93.81
C ALA A 211 -41.87 51.19 94.79
N LYS A 212 -41.33 51.97 95.74
CA LYS A 212 -40.38 51.60 96.82
C LYS A 212 -38.88 51.69 96.51
N GLN A 213 -38.45 52.80 95.92
CA GLN A 213 -37.11 53.37 96.17
C GLN A 213 -37.24 54.52 97.17
N GLN A 214 -37.44 54.20 98.45
CA GLN A 214 -37.30 55.12 99.59
C GLN A 214 -37.51 54.29 100.86
N HIS A 215 -36.49 53.53 101.29
CA HIS A 215 -36.39 53.04 102.69
C HIS A 215 -35.10 52.30 103.07
N ALA A 216 -34.05 52.31 102.24
CA ALA A 216 -32.80 51.56 102.53
C ALA A 216 -31.54 52.45 102.57
N LEU A 217 -31.67 53.70 103.03
CA LEU A 217 -30.53 54.64 103.10
C LEU A 217 -30.41 55.42 104.42
N ASN A 218 -31.23 55.12 105.44
CA ASN A 218 -31.12 55.74 106.77
C ASN A 218 -31.29 54.67 107.86
N GLN A 219 -30.19 53.97 108.16
CA GLN A 219 -29.92 53.05 109.29
C GLN A 219 -28.68 52.26 108.81
N THR A 220 -27.47 52.32 109.35
CA THR A 220 -27.04 52.48 110.74
C THR A 220 -25.60 53.00 110.75
N SER A 221 -25.43 54.15 111.39
CA SER A 221 -24.19 54.68 111.94
C SER A 221 -23.79 53.87 113.18
N GLN A 222 -23.04 52.79 113.00
CA GLN A 222 -22.28 52.16 114.07
C GLN A 222 -20.84 51.99 113.62
N GLU A 223 -19.95 52.72 114.30
CA GLU A 223 -18.50 52.63 114.22
C GLU A 223 -18.08 51.17 114.40
N ASN A 224 -17.79 50.50 113.29
CA ASN A 224 -17.37 49.12 113.30
C ASN A 224 -15.85 49.10 113.29
N ALA A 225 -15.28 48.61 114.39
CA ALA A 225 -13.86 48.52 114.73
C ALA A 225 -12.94 47.87 113.66
N ARG A 226 -13.50 47.38 112.55
CA ARG A 226 -12.79 46.85 111.38
C ARG A 226 -12.19 47.93 110.47
N MET A 227 -12.71 49.17 110.48
CA MET A 227 -12.14 50.27 109.68
C MET A 227 -10.80 50.78 110.28
N ASN A 228 -10.64 50.72 111.62
CA ASN A 228 -9.42 51.15 112.31
C ASN A 228 -8.24 50.18 112.16
N PHE A 229 -8.48 48.90 111.90
CA PHE A 229 -7.43 47.89 111.66
C PHE A 229 -6.67 48.12 110.34
N PHE A 230 -7.35 48.63 109.30
CA PHE A 230 -6.73 48.89 107.99
C PHE A 230 -5.99 50.24 107.91
N LEU A 231 -6.32 51.19 108.79
CA LEU A 231 -5.78 52.55 108.73
C LEU A 231 -4.58 52.79 109.67
N THR A 232 -4.35 51.95 110.68
CA THR A 232 -3.31 52.20 111.70
C THR A 232 -2.06 51.32 111.60
N ASN A 233 -2.08 50.19 110.88
CA ASN A 233 -0.87 49.39 110.61
C ASN A 233 -1.00 48.49 109.35
N PRO A 234 -0.87 49.06 108.13
CA PRO A 234 -1.15 48.35 106.88
C PRO A 234 -0.17 47.20 106.57
N TYR A 235 0.91 47.04 107.34
CA TYR A 235 1.93 46.01 107.13
C TYR A 235 1.78 44.78 108.03
N ALA A 236 0.75 44.71 108.88
CA ALA A 236 0.49 43.56 109.76
C ALA A 236 -0.10 42.33 109.04
N ILE A 237 -0.49 42.45 107.76
CA ILE A 237 -1.11 41.38 106.95
C ILE A 237 -0.07 40.60 106.11
N LEU A 238 1.20 41.02 106.12
CA LEU A 238 2.28 40.33 105.41
C LEU A 238 3.10 39.49 106.41
N PRO A 239 3.27 38.17 106.19
CA PRO A 239 4.17 37.37 107.00
C PRO A 239 5.59 37.93 106.86
N LYS A 240 6.16 38.46 107.95
CA LYS A 240 7.60 38.77 108.01
C LYS A 240 8.38 37.49 107.73
N GLY A 241 9.24 37.51 106.70
CA GLY A 241 10.39 36.60 106.61
C GLY A 241 10.41 35.54 105.51
N PHE A 242 9.98 35.83 104.27
CA PHE A 242 10.35 34.95 103.13
C PHE A 242 10.70 35.72 101.85
N ILE A 243 9.85 36.69 101.46
CA ILE A 243 10.10 37.51 100.25
C ILE A 243 11.28 38.48 100.47
N TYR A 244 11.45 38.99 101.70
CA TYR A 244 12.55 39.88 102.06
C TYR A 244 13.91 39.17 102.12
N GLU A 245 13.96 37.89 102.52
CA GLU A 245 15.17 37.06 102.52
C GLU A 245 15.55 36.55 101.12
N TYR A 246 14.56 36.24 100.27
CA TYR A 246 14.80 35.74 98.91
C TYR A 246 15.55 36.75 98.02
N HIS A 247 15.15 38.03 98.06
CA HIS A 247 15.82 39.09 97.30
C HIS A 247 17.14 39.58 97.95
N ASN A 248 17.40 39.18 99.19
CA ASN A 248 18.65 39.37 99.94
C ASN A 248 19.30 40.77 99.76
N PRO A 249 18.57 41.87 100.03
CA PRO A 249 19.04 43.23 99.79
C PRO A 249 20.23 43.56 100.72
N GLY A 250 21.40 43.84 100.13
CA GLY A 250 22.62 44.19 100.87
C GLY A 250 23.92 43.48 100.46
N LYS A 251 23.89 42.51 99.52
CA LYS A 251 25.12 41.94 98.93
C LYS A 251 25.60 42.73 97.70
N VAL A 252 26.90 42.69 97.43
CA VAL A 252 27.55 43.39 96.30
C VAL A 252 27.00 42.94 94.93
N THR A 253 26.38 41.76 94.84
CA THR A 253 25.73 41.23 93.62
C THR A 253 24.24 41.60 93.50
N TYR A 254 23.73 42.48 94.36
CA TYR A 254 22.31 42.88 94.36
C TYR A 254 22.01 43.85 93.20
N ASN A 255 21.04 43.49 92.36
CA ASN A 255 20.59 44.36 91.26
C ASN A 255 19.56 45.38 91.78
N ALA A 256 20.01 46.60 92.07
CA ALA A 256 19.19 47.67 92.63
C ALA A 256 18.05 48.18 91.71
N LEU A 257 18.01 47.77 90.43
CA LEU A 257 16.94 48.16 89.51
C LEU A 257 15.66 47.30 89.64
N ASN A 258 15.72 46.18 90.37
CA ASN A 258 14.55 45.36 90.72
C ASN A 258 14.38 45.36 92.24
N ALA A 259 13.63 46.33 92.78
CA ALA A 259 13.24 46.33 94.19
C ALA A 259 12.37 45.08 94.50
N PRO A 260 12.47 44.48 95.70
CA PRO A 260 11.63 43.35 96.09
C PRO A 260 10.16 43.71 95.92
N ASN A 261 9.50 43.00 95.01
CA ASN A 261 8.10 43.23 94.67
C ASN A 261 7.22 42.29 95.52
N ASN A 262 6.45 42.88 96.42
CA ASN A 262 5.56 42.12 97.32
C ASN A 262 4.46 41.35 96.56
N MET A 263 4.23 41.63 95.27
CA MET A 263 3.30 40.90 94.41
C MET A 263 3.84 39.57 93.88
N ASP A 264 5.14 39.29 93.99
CA ASP A 264 5.76 38.06 93.45
C ASP A 264 5.31 36.80 94.22
N GLY A 265 4.92 36.95 95.49
CA GLY A 265 4.33 35.87 96.30
C GLY A 265 2.89 35.48 95.90
N ILE A 266 2.17 36.34 95.17
CA ILE A 266 0.76 36.13 94.78
C ILE A 266 0.66 35.60 93.34
N ASN A 267 1.62 35.90 92.48
CA ASN A 267 1.63 35.52 91.06
C ASN A 267 2.23 34.12 90.75
N ASN A 268 2.24 33.19 91.72
CA ASN A 268 2.69 31.80 91.54
C ASN A 268 4.12 31.61 91.01
N GLN A 269 5.04 32.56 91.28
CA GLN A 269 6.45 32.44 90.89
C GLN A 269 7.33 31.70 91.93
N PHE A 270 6.79 31.38 93.11
CA PHE A 270 7.42 30.50 94.09
C PHE A 270 6.71 29.14 94.13
N LYS A 271 7.49 28.04 94.18
CA LYS A 271 6.95 26.66 94.16
C LYS A 271 6.13 26.29 95.41
N ILE A 272 6.17 27.12 96.46
CA ILE A 272 5.49 26.93 97.75
C ILE A 272 4.72 28.22 98.07
N ASN A 273 3.40 28.14 98.23
CA ASN A 273 2.55 29.27 98.57
C ASN A 273 2.65 29.54 100.09
N ALA A 274 3.39 30.58 100.47
CA ALA A 274 3.63 30.92 101.87
C ALA A 274 2.35 31.33 102.63
N LEU A 275 1.32 31.83 101.93
CA LEU A 275 0.04 32.18 102.54
C LEU A 275 -0.76 30.93 102.93
N ASN A 276 -0.70 29.87 102.12
CA ASN A 276 -1.29 28.57 102.47
C ASN A 276 -0.53 27.91 103.64
N GLN A 277 0.79 28.08 103.75
CA GLN A 277 1.53 27.54 104.91
C GLN A 277 1.26 28.28 106.23
N VAL A 278 0.84 29.54 106.20
CA VAL A 278 0.41 30.27 107.42
C VAL A 278 -1.05 29.98 107.76
N LEU A 279 -1.90 29.71 106.76
CA LEU A 279 -3.32 29.41 106.95
C LEU A 279 -3.60 27.93 107.29
N ASP A 280 -2.75 26.99 106.85
CA ASP A 280 -2.90 25.54 107.12
C ASP A 280 -1.95 25.00 108.20
N ASN A 281 -1.16 25.82 108.90
CA ASN A 281 -0.33 25.33 110.00
C ASN A 281 -1.17 25.11 111.27
N SER A 282 -1.75 23.92 111.37
CA SER A 282 -2.46 23.45 112.55
C SER A 282 -1.60 23.40 113.83
N TYR A 283 -0.29 23.60 113.74
CA TYR A 283 0.63 23.53 114.88
C TYR A 283 0.71 24.81 115.74
N GLN A 284 0.28 25.98 115.24
CA GLN A 284 0.19 27.21 116.03
C GLN A 284 -1.21 27.45 116.66
N LYS A 285 -2.21 26.67 116.25
CA LYS A 285 -3.61 26.79 116.69
C LYS A 285 -3.90 26.19 118.07
N PHE A 286 -2.95 25.46 118.66
CA PHE A 286 -3.18 24.68 119.90
C PHE A 286 -2.11 24.87 120.98
N LEU A 287 -1.33 25.96 120.94
CA LEU A 287 -0.45 26.31 122.05
C LEU A 287 -1.18 27.24 123.03
N ALA A 288 -1.17 26.87 124.31
CA ALA A 288 -1.90 27.57 125.37
C ALA A 288 -1.43 29.03 125.53
N GLY A 289 -2.38 29.98 125.50
CA GLY A 289 -2.14 31.40 125.77
C GLY A 289 -2.23 32.35 124.56
N ASN A 290 -2.57 31.87 123.36
CA ASN A 290 -2.58 32.69 122.14
C ASN A 290 -3.97 33.07 121.58
N ASP A 291 -5.06 32.66 122.23
CA ASP A 291 -6.43 33.02 121.83
C ASP A 291 -6.72 34.53 121.91
N SER A 292 -5.94 35.27 122.70
CA SER A 292 -6.11 36.73 122.89
C SER A 292 -5.60 37.59 121.73
N TYR A 293 -4.91 37.03 120.73
CA TYR A 293 -4.29 37.76 119.61
C TYR A 293 -4.81 37.35 118.22
N ASN A 294 -5.88 36.55 118.14
CA ASN A 294 -6.46 36.10 116.87
C ASN A 294 -7.55 37.07 116.36
N ALA A 295 -7.13 38.18 115.76
CA ALA A 295 -8.01 39.25 115.24
C ALA A 295 -8.96 38.82 114.09
N LEU A 296 -8.92 37.56 113.64
CA LEU A 296 -9.72 37.03 112.53
C LEU A 296 -10.55 35.79 112.92
N GLY A 297 -10.65 35.48 114.22
CA GLY A 297 -11.37 34.30 114.74
C GLY A 297 -12.87 34.25 114.42
N ASP A 298 -13.52 35.42 114.25
CA ASP A 298 -14.97 35.52 114.04
C ASP A 298 -15.38 35.60 112.55
N ILE A 299 -14.49 35.29 111.61
CA ILE A 299 -14.84 35.20 110.18
C ILE A 299 -15.20 33.75 109.85
N GLU A 300 -16.49 33.47 109.69
CA GLU A 300 -16.97 32.21 109.10
C GLU A 300 -16.33 32.01 107.71
N GLN A 301 -15.45 31.01 107.61
CA GLN A 301 -14.78 30.66 106.37
C GLN A 301 -15.74 29.89 105.45
N VAL A 302 -16.47 30.61 104.60
CA VAL A 302 -17.20 29.98 103.49
C VAL A 302 -16.18 29.48 102.48
N LYS A 303 -16.06 28.15 102.39
CA LYS A 303 -15.30 27.39 101.39
C LYS A 303 -15.45 28.06 100.01
N ALA A 304 -14.34 28.42 99.36
CA ALA A 304 -14.32 29.14 98.09
C ALA A 304 -15.31 28.55 97.06
N LEU A 305 -16.42 29.26 96.83
CA LEU A 305 -17.40 28.93 95.81
C LEU A 305 -16.80 29.27 94.43
N LYS A 306 -16.96 28.36 93.47
CA LYS A 306 -16.48 28.56 92.09
C LYS A 306 -17.15 29.79 91.48
N PHE A 307 -16.37 30.67 90.86
CA PHE A 307 -16.88 31.85 90.14
C PHE A 307 -17.73 31.41 88.93
N TYR A 308 -18.94 31.95 88.80
CA TYR A 308 -19.79 31.81 87.61
C TYR A 308 -19.82 33.12 86.81
N ASP A 309 -19.77 33.02 85.48
CA ASP A 309 -19.85 34.18 84.57
C ASP A 309 -21.33 34.63 84.41
N LEU A 310 -21.61 35.92 84.66
CA LEU A 310 -22.91 36.53 84.37
C LEU A 310 -22.88 37.24 83.01
N ILE A 311 -23.73 36.83 82.06
CA ILE A 311 -23.85 37.42 80.72
C ILE A 311 -25.01 38.41 80.70
N LEU A 312 -24.73 39.67 80.32
CA LEU A 312 -25.74 40.72 80.17
C LEU A 312 -25.85 41.15 78.70
N SER A 313 -27.07 41.21 78.17
CA SER A 313 -27.38 41.78 76.85
C SER A 313 -27.92 43.19 77.02
N TYR A 314 -27.33 44.18 76.33
CA TYR A 314 -27.75 45.58 76.39
C TYR A 314 -27.54 46.27 75.03
N ASN A 315 -28.23 47.40 74.81
CA ASN A 315 -28.09 48.21 73.60
C ASN A 315 -26.87 49.15 73.73
N PRO A 316 -25.87 49.09 72.82
CA PRO A 316 -24.64 49.87 72.94
C PRO A 316 -24.78 51.40 72.77
N GLN A 317 -25.97 51.93 72.44
CA GLN A 317 -26.18 53.35 72.12
C GLN A 317 -26.60 54.26 73.30
N SER A 318 -26.51 53.81 74.57
CA SER A 318 -26.94 54.63 75.73
C SER A 318 -25.76 55.37 76.38
N GLU A 319 -25.88 56.69 76.55
CA GLU A 319 -24.84 57.56 77.18
C GLU A 319 -24.54 57.23 78.65
N HIS A 320 -25.44 56.54 79.36
CA HIS A 320 -25.26 56.16 80.77
C HIS A 320 -24.81 54.70 80.97
N LEU A 321 -24.45 54.02 79.88
CA LEU A 321 -24.15 52.59 79.87
C LEU A 321 -22.89 52.23 80.68
N GLU A 322 -21.82 53.01 80.57
CA GLU A 322 -20.56 52.75 81.29
C GLU A 322 -20.76 52.88 82.80
N SER A 323 -21.47 53.92 83.24
CA SER A 323 -21.80 54.13 84.65
C SER A 323 -22.66 52.99 85.20
N ALA A 324 -23.69 52.58 84.45
CA ALA A 324 -24.57 51.49 84.84
C ALA A 324 -23.83 50.13 84.92
N LEU A 325 -22.93 49.86 83.97
CA LEU A 325 -22.10 48.63 83.98
C LEU A 325 -21.09 48.64 85.12
N PHE A 326 -20.48 49.79 85.43
CA PHE A 326 -19.56 49.95 86.55
C PHE A 326 -20.25 49.67 87.90
N PHE A 327 -21.39 50.30 88.18
CA PHE A 327 -22.13 50.05 89.42
C PHE A 327 -22.66 48.62 89.50
N LYS A 328 -23.08 48.02 88.37
CA LYS A 328 -23.47 46.60 88.34
C LYS A 328 -22.28 45.69 88.64
N GLN A 329 -21.11 45.97 88.07
CA GLN A 329 -19.91 45.18 88.31
C GLN A 329 -19.48 45.23 89.78
N ILE A 330 -19.53 46.40 90.42
CA ILE A 330 -19.29 46.53 91.86
C ILE A 330 -20.33 45.73 92.67
N SER A 331 -21.62 45.78 92.31
CA SER A 331 -22.68 45.02 92.99
C SER A 331 -22.52 43.49 92.88
N GLN A 332 -21.88 43.00 91.81
CA GLN A 332 -21.66 41.57 91.58
C GLN A 332 -20.33 41.08 92.19
N TYR A 333 -19.32 41.95 92.28
CA TYR A 333 -18.10 41.64 93.04
C TYR A 333 -18.39 41.39 94.52
N ALA A 334 -19.31 42.14 95.12
CA ALA A 334 -19.79 41.91 96.48
C ALA A 334 -20.45 40.53 96.66
N LYS A 335 -20.85 39.86 95.57
CA LYS A 335 -21.47 38.53 95.54
C LYS A 335 -20.51 37.43 95.04
N GLY A 336 -19.23 37.75 94.83
CA GLY A 336 -18.23 36.79 94.35
C GLY A 336 -18.38 36.39 92.88
N LEU A 337 -18.97 37.22 92.03
CA LEU A 337 -19.14 36.97 90.59
C LEU A 337 -18.33 37.96 89.74
N ARG A 338 -17.70 37.48 88.65
CA ARG A 338 -16.98 38.33 87.68
C ARG A 338 -17.89 38.64 86.49
N LEU A 339 -18.02 39.91 86.13
CA LEU A 339 -18.79 40.34 84.96
C LEU A 339 -17.93 40.19 83.69
N LYS A 340 -18.38 39.43 82.69
CA LYS A 340 -17.76 39.36 81.36
C LYS A 340 -18.72 39.92 80.31
N ILE A 341 -18.38 41.08 79.77
CA ILE A 341 -19.21 41.80 78.78
C ILE A 341 -18.97 41.20 77.39
N LEU A 342 -20.02 40.64 76.78
CA LEU A 342 -20.00 40.18 75.39
C LEU A 342 -20.99 41.04 74.59
N THR A 343 -20.45 41.95 73.76
CA THR A 343 -21.25 42.77 72.84
C THR A 343 -21.75 41.93 71.67
N THR A 344 -23.06 41.82 71.49
CA THR A 344 -23.68 41.24 70.28
C THR A 344 -24.28 42.35 69.41
N PRO A 345 -23.94 42.45 68.11
CA PRO A 345 -24.56 43.42 67.22
C PRO A 345 -26.05 43.11 67.00
N SER A 346 -26.87 44.16 66.89
CA SER A 346 -28.34 44.07 66.86
C SER A 346 -28.91 43.26 65.69
N ALA A 347 -30.03 42.58 65.98
CA ALA A 347 -30.60 41.45 65.26
C ALA A 347 -31.39 41.73 63.96
N LYS A 348 -31.32 42.91 63.34
CA LYS A 348 -32.15 43.21 62.15
C LYS A 348 -31.57 42.73 60.81
N LYS A 349 -30.28 42.36 60.74
CA LYS A 349 -29.63 41.93 59.47
C LYS A 349 -29.71 40.43 59.14
N ASP A 350 -30.05 39.56 60.11
CA ASP A 350 -29.94 38.10 59.92
C ASP A 350 -31.20 37.43 59.34
N LEU A 351 -32.39 38.00 59.55
CA LEU A 351 -33.66 37.46 59.02
C LEU A 351 -33.75 37.48 57.49
N PRO A 352 -33.51 38.62 56.80
CA PRO A 352 -33.57 38.66 55.33
C PRO A 352 -32.45 37.85 54.67
N ARG A 353 -31.37 37.55 55.40
CA ARG A 353 -30.30 36.66 54.94
C ARG A 353 -30.74 35.19 54.97
N LEU A 354 -31.54 34.80 55.96
CA LEU A 354 -32.11 33.46 56.09
C LEU A 354 -33.17 33.18 55.03
N GLU A 355 -34.10 34.11 54.80
CA GLU A 355 -35.13 33.99 53.76
C GLU A 355 -34.52 33.92 52.35
N LYS A 356 -33.51 34.76 52.04
CA LYS A 356 -32.79 34.69 50.77
C LYS A 356 -32.05 33.37 50.58
N LEU A 357 -31.55 32.76 51.66
CA LEU A 357 -30.86 31.48 51.61
C LEU A 357 -31.86 30.31 51.43
N GLU A 358 -33.02 30.36 52.08
CA GLU A 358 -34.12 29.41 51.88
C GLU A 358 -34.70 29.48 50.46
N GLN A 359 -34.92 30.68 49.93
CA GLN A 359 -35.38 30.85 48.55
C GLN A 359 -34.38 30.29 47.52
N ARG A 360 -33.08 30.53 47.71
CA ARG A 360 -32.03 29.91 46.87
C ARG A 360 -31.99 28.40 46.98
N ILE A 361 -32.15 27.85 48.19
CA ILE A 361 -32.18 26.40 48.40
C ILE A 361 -33.39 25.79 47.69
N ASN A 362 -34.59 26.38 47.81
CA ASN A 362 -35.79 25.89 47.13
C ASN A 362 -35.65 25.94 45.59
N GLN A 363 -35.08 27.02 45.05
CA GLN A 363 -34.84 27.14 43.60
C GLN A 363 -33.84 26.09 43.09
N GLU A 364 -32.75 25.84 43.83
CA GLU A 364 -31.78 24.80 43.49
C GLU A 364 -32.32 23.38 43.70
N GLU A 365 -33.17 23.15 44.72
CA GLU A 365 -33.85 21.88 44.95
C GLU A 365 -34.82 21.53 43.82
N GLU A 366 -35.64 22.49 43.35
CA GLU A 366 -36.53 22.27 42.19
C GLU A 366 -35.73 22.02 40.91
N ARG A 367 -34.62 22.74 40.69
CA ARG A 367 -33.76 22.53 39.51
C ARG A 367 -33.07 21.15 39.49
N LEU A 368 -32.78 20.59 40.67
CA LEU A 368 -32.06 19.32 40.84
C LEU A 368 -32.96 18.14 41.24
N LYS A 369 -34.29 18.35 41.24
CA LYS A 369 -35.29 17.38 41.68
C LYS A 369 -35.22 16.08 40.87
N GLY A 370 -35.25 14.94 41.56
CA GLY A 370 -35.21 13.60 40.95
C GLY A 370 -33.81 13.11 40.54
N LYS A 371 -32.74 13.88 40.79
CA LYS A 371 -31.36 13.47 40.48
C LYS A 371 -30.66 12.91 41.71
N ASP A 372 -30.42 11.60 41.72
CA ASP A 372 -29.67 10.93 42.79
C ASP A 372 -28.16 11.04 42.55
N LEU A 373 -27.43 11.42 43.60
CA LEU A 373 -25.99 11.63 43.58
C LEU A 373 -25.24 10.30 43.36
N ASN A 374 -25.70 9.21 43.99
CA ASN A 374 -25.07 7.90 43.84
C ASN A 374 -25.29 7.32 42.42
N ALA A 375 -26.51 7.44 41.88
CA ALA A 375 -26.82 7.01 40.52
C ALA A 375 -26.00 7.77 39.46
N LEU A 376 -25.92 9.11 39.57
CA LEU A 376 -25.09 9.93 38.68
C LEU A 376 -23.60 9.58 38.76
N GLN A 377 -23.11 9.24 39.94
CA GLN A 377 -21.71 8.89 40.15
C GLN A 377 -21.36 7.52 39.54
N GLN A 378 -22.28 6.55 39.61
CA GLN A 378 -22.16 5.26 38.91
C GLN A 378 -22.25 5.42 37.38
N GLU A 379 -23.16 6.26 36.87
CA GLU A 379 -23.24 6.54 35.43
C GLU A 379 -21.97 7.19 34.89
N ILE A 380 -21.40 8.16 35.61
CA ILE A 380 -20.12 8.79 35.22
C ILE A 380 -18.98 7.77 35.22
N GLN A 381 -18.92 6.83 36.17
CA GLN A 381 -17.92 5.76 36.15
C GLN A 381 -18.06 4.89 34.90
N LYS A 382 -19.29 4.47 34.57
CA LYS A 382 -19.57 3.66 33.39
C LYS A 382 -19.25 4.41 32.08
N GLU A 383 -19.56 5.70 32.01
CA GLU A 383 -19.20 6.57 30.88
C GLU A 383 -17.66 6.73 30.76
N GLN A 384 -16.94 6.86 31.88
CA GLN A 384 -15.47 6.91 31.86
C GLN A 384 -14.84 5.60 31.36
N GLU A 385 -15.36 4.45 31.78
CA GLU A 385 -14.92 3.14 31.25
C GLU A 385 -15.20 3.01 29.75
N ASN A 386 -16.38 3.45 29.29
CA ASN A 386 -16.71 3.45 27.87
C ASN A 386 -15.83 4.42 27.06
N ALA A 387 -15.49 5.58 27.61
CA ALA A 387 -14.56 6.53 27.01
C ALA A 387 -13.16 5.93 26.86
N LEU A 388 -12.69 5.19 27.88
CA LEU A 388 -11.41 4.50 27.85
C LEU A 388 -11.39 3.43 26.76
N LYS A 389 -12.44 2.61 26.66
CA LYS A 389 -12.58 1.60 25.59
C LYS A 389 -12.59 2.23 24.20
N LEU A 390 -13.29 3.35 24.01
CA LEU A 390 -13.28 4.10 22.75
C LEU A 390 -11.89 4.67 22.43
N LYS A 391 -11.18 5.24 23.42
CA LYS A 391 -9.81 5.73 23.24
C LYS A 391 -8.84 4.61 22.87
N GLU A 392 -8.97 3.43 23.49
CA GLU A 392 -8.19 2.26 23.12
C GLU A 392 -8.52 1.77 21.72
N ASN A 393 -9.81 1.68 21.34
CA ASN A 393 -10.21 1.32 19.98
C ASN A 393 -9.64 2.28 18.93
N ILE A 394 -9.81 3.60 19.11
CA ILE A 394 -9.23 4.61 18.22
C ILE A 394 -7.73 4.41 18.08
N LYS A 395 -7.02 4.19 19.20
CA LYS A 395 -5.58 3.94 19.20
C LYS A 395 -5.21 2.66 18.44
N THR A 396 -6.00 1.58 18.57
CA THR A 396 -5.77 0.34 17.80
C THR A 396 -5.96 0.55 16.30
N ILE A 397 -7.00 1.27 15.88
CA ILE A 397 -7.25 1.57 14.46
C ILE A 397 -6.16 2.51 13.93
N GLN A 398 -5.70 3.49 14.72
CA GLN A 398 -4.59 4.38 14.36
C GLN A 398 -3.28 3.60 14.17
N ASN A 399 -2.91 2.74 15.12
CA ASN A 399 -1.72 1.90 15.00
C ASN A 399 -1.79 0.99 13.76
N TYR A 400 -2.96 0.40 13.50
CA TYR A 400 -3.17 -0.41 12.29
C TYR A 400 -3.10 0.43 11.01
N THR A 401 -3.60 1.66 11.03
CA THR A 401 -3.48 2.60 9.90
C THR A 401 -2.02 2.98 9.64
N GLU A 402 -1.20 3.16 10.68
CA GLU A 402 0.24 3.39 10.54
C GLU A 402 0.97 2.17 9.95
N THR A 403 0.62 0.94 10.33
CA THR A 403 1.23 -0.25 9.73
C THR A 403 0.86 -0.38 8.25
N LEU A 404 -0.38 -0.07 7.86
CA LEU A 404 -0.80 -0.01 6.46
C LEU A 404 -0.05 1.09 5.68
N LYS A 405 0.13 2.29 6.26
CA LYS A 405 0.92 3.37 5.65
C LYS A 405 2.39 2.96 5.43
N ASN A 406 2.98 2.26 6.39
CA ASN A 406 4.33 1.70 6.24
C ASN A 406 4.40 0.62 5.15
N ALA A 407 3.38 -0.24 5.03
CA ALA A 407 3.30 -1.23 3.97
C ALA A 407 3.20 -0.60 2.57
N ILE A 408 2.47 0.52 2.42
CA ILE A 408 2.46 1.32 1.17
C ILE A 408 3.86 1.82 0.84
N ASN A 409 4.56 2.46 1.79
CA ASN A 409 5.91 2.98 1.56
C ASN A 409 6.87 1.87 1.09
N GLN A 410 6.79 0.67 1.68
CA GLN A 410 7.58 -0.47 1.23
C GLN A 410 7.25 -0.90 -0.21
N LYS A 411 5.96 -0.97 -0.58
CA LYS A 411 5.53 -1.29 -1.95
C LYS A 411 5.93 -0.20 -2.95
N GLU A 412 5.97 1.06 -2.53
CA GLU A 412 6.41 2.18 -3.36
C GLU A 412 7.92 2.15 -3.60
N HIS A 413 8.72 1.72 -2.62
CA HIS A 413 10.13 1.40 -2.84
C HIS A 413 10.30 0.23 -3.82
N ALA A 414 9.48 -0.82 -3.72
CA ALA A 414 9.51 -1.95 -4.66
C ALA A 414 9.18 -1.53 -6.10
N LYS A 415 8.38 -0.47 -6.29
CA LYS A 415 8.07 0.13 -7.60
C LYS A 415 9.34 0.57 -8.35
N LYS A 416 10.35 1.11 -7.65
CA LYS A 416 11.64 1.48 -8.27
C LYS A 416 12.37 0.26 -8.83
N THR A 417 12.37 -0.86 -8.10
CA THR A 417 12.97 -2.12 -8.56
C THR A 417 12.26 -2.64 -9.80
N ILE A 418 10.94 -2.49 -9.87
CA ILE A 418 10.14 -2.93 -11.02
C ILE A 418 10.31 -2.00 -12.22
N GLU A 419 10.51 -0.71 -12.00
CA GLU A 419 10.92 0.23 -13.05
C GLU A 419 12.25 -0.21 -13.68
N GLN A 420 13.22 -0.63 -12.88
CA GLN A 420 14.49 -1.18 -13.36
C GLN A 420 14.31 -2.50 -14.11
N GLN A 421 13.50 -3.43 -13.58
CA GLN A 421 13.15 -4.67 -14.27
C GLN A 421 12.47 -4.40 -15.62
N LYS A 422 11.56 -3.43 -15.69
CA LYS A 422 10.91 -2.98 -16.92
C LYS A 422 11.90 -2.40 -17.93
N GLN A 423 12.88 -1.63 -17.48
CA GLN A 423 13.95 -1.16 -18.35
C GLN A 423 14.77 -2.33 -18.92
N ASN A 424 15.07 -3.34 -18.09
CA ASN A 424 15.78 -4.54 -18.54
C ASN A 424 14.95 -5.36 -19.54
N LEU A 425 13.68 -5.61 -19.26
CA LEU A 425 12.74 -6.26 -20.19
C LEU A 425 12.61 -5.46 -21.49
N GLY A 426 12.57 -4.13 -21.41
CA GLY A 426 12.56 -3.24 -22.57
C GLY A 426 13.83 -3.35 -23.42
N ARG A 427 15.01 -3.49 -22.81
CA ARG A 427 16.27 -3.75 -23.53
C ARG A 427 16.24 -5.10 -24.23
N GLN A 428 15.81 -6.16 -23.55
CA GLN A 428 15.68 -7.50 -24.13
C GLN A 428 14.70 -7.52 -25.32
N LYS A 429 13.57 -6.81 -25.19
CA LYS A 429 12.61 -6.64 -26.28
C LYS A 429 13.25 -5.95 -27.49
N ASN A 430 13.98 -4.86 -27.26
CA ASN A 430 14.65 -4.11 -28.34
C ASN A 430 15.71 -4.97 -29.04
N GLU A 431 16.44 -5.80 -28.31
CA GLU A 431 17.40 -6.75 -28.88
C GLU A 431 16.71 -7.79 -29.78
N LYS A 432 15.61 -8.39 -29.31
CA LYS A 432 14.83 -9.35 -30.10
C LYS A 432 14.20 -8.70 -31.34
N GLU A 433 13.72 -7.46 -31.25
CA GLU A 433 13.17 -6.74 -32.42
C GLU A 433 14.27 -6.45 -33.45
N ARG A 434 15.49 -6.12 -33.02
CA ARG A 434 16.65 -5.98 -33.93
C ARG A 434 17.02 -7.31 -34.58
N GLU A 435 17.03 -8.41 -33.83
CA GLU A 435 17.27 -9.76 -34.38
C GLU A 435 16.21 -10.09 -35.44
N LYS A 436 14.94 -9.84 -35.15
CA LYS A 436 13.83 -10.05 -36.09
C LYS A 436 13.97 -9.20 -37.36
N GLN A 437 14.38 -7.94 -37.24
CA GLN A 437 14.65 -7.08 -38.41
C GLN A 437 15.80 -7.63 -39.26
N ASN A 438 16.88 -8.10 -38.63
CA ASN A 438 18.01 -8.71 -39.34
C ASN A 438 17.60 -9.98 -40.07
N LEU A 439 16.82 -10.85 -39.43
CA LEU A 439 16.25 -12.05 -40.06
C LEU A 439 15.31 -11.69 -41.22
N GLY A 440 14.51 -10.62 -41.07
CA GLY A 440 13.67 -10.11 -42.15
C GLY A 440 14.48 -9.68 -43.38
N ARG A 441 15.62 -9.02 -43.18
CA ARG A 441 16.55 -8.68 -44.27
C ARG A 441 17.13 -9.92 -44.94
N GLN A 442 17.60 -10.89 -44.15
CA GLN A 442 18.13 -12.16 -44.67
C GLN A 442 17.09 -12.93 -45.47
N LYS A 443 15.83 -12.97 -45.01
CA LYS A 443 14.72 -13.59 -45.73
C LYS A 443 14.53 -12.94 -47.10
N ASN A 444 14.46 -11.61 -47.14
CA ASN A 444 14.26 -10.86 -48.38
C ASN A 444 15.40 -11.05 -49.38
N GLU A 445 16.65 -11.15 -48.88
CA GLU A 445 17.81 -11.44 -49.72
C GLU A 445 17.70 -12.81 -50.39
N LYS A 446 17.33 -13.85 -49.63
CA LYS A 446 17.11 -15.20 -50.16
C LYS A 446 15.92 -15.27 -51.14
N GLU A 447 14.86 -14.50 -50.90
CA GLU A 447 13.73 -14.39 -51.84
C GLU A 447 14.15 -13.75 -53.17
N ARG A 448 15.01 -12.72 -53.12
CA ARG A 448 15.60 -12.11 -54.33
C ARG A 448 16.50 -13.10 -55.07
N GLU A 449 17.34 -13.85 -54.35
CA GLU A 449 18.16 -14.92 -54.95
C GLU A 449 17.28 -15.94 -55.68
N LYS A 450 16.20 -16.40 -55.03
CA LYS A 450 15.22 -17.30 -55.64
C LYS A 450 14.58 -16.69 -56.90
N GLN A 451 14.24 -15.40 -56.89
CA GLN A 451 13.69 -14.74 -58.09
C GLN A 451 14.72 -14.68 -59.23
N ASN A 452 15.97 -14.33 -58.92
CA ASN A 452 17.05 -14.30 -59.91
C ASN A 452 17.28 -15.68 -60.54
N LEU A 453 17.29 -16.74 -59.73
CA LEU A 453 17.41 -18.12 -60.19
C LEU A 453 16.22 -18.55 -61.08
N ASN A 454 15.01 -18.10 -60.76
CA ASN A 454 13.85 -18.35 -61.64
C ASN A 454 13.98 -17.62 -62.98
N ASN A 455 14.50 -16.38 -62.97
CA ASN A 455 14.77 -15.65 -64.21
C ASN A 455 15.84 -16.34 -65.05
N GLU A 456 16.86 -16.93 -64.41
CA GLU A 456 17.89 -17.73 -65.08
C GLU A 456 17.31 -18.99 -65.72
N ILE A 457 16.42 -19.73 -65.05
CA ILE A 457 15.71 -20.87 -65.64
C ILE A 457 14.92 -20.43 -66.89
N ASN A 458 14.25 -19.28 -66.83
CA ASN A 458 13.51 -18.75 -67.97
C ASN A 458 14.44 -18.39 -69.12
N ALA A 459 15.54 -17.70 -68.84
CA ALA A 459 16.56 -17.35 -69.83
C ALA A 459 17.14 -18.59 -70.53
N ILE A 460 17.49 -19.65 -69.77
CA ILE A 460 17.93 -20.93 -70.33
C ILE A 460 16.85 -21.53 -71.23
N GLY A 461 15.58 -21.47 -70.81
CA GLY A 461 14.46 -21.98 -71.60
C GLY A 461 14.26 -21.26 -72.92
N ASP A 462 14.50 -19.95 -72.95
CA ASP A 462 14.34 -19.10 -74.13
C ASP A 462 15.54 -19.18 -75.08
N GLU A 463 16.67 -19.80 -74.67
CA GLU A 463 17.80 -20.06 -75.56
C GLU A 463 17.37 -20.93 -76.74
N ARG A 464 17.83 -20.56 -77.94
CA ARG A 464 17.56 -21.32 -79.16
C ARG A 464 18.68 -22.29 -79.49
N ILE A 465 18.30 -23.51 -79.83
CA ILE A 465 19.20 -24.56 -80.30
C ILE A 465 18.73 -25.02 -81.68
N THR A 466 19.69 -25.13 -82.60
CA THR A 466 19.44 -25.61 -83.96
C THR A 466 19.89 -27.05 -84.05
N ILE A 467 18.96 -27.93 -84.45
CA ILE A 467 19.20 -29.35 -84.69
C ILE A 467 18.91 -29.64 -86.15
N LYS A 468 19.83 -30.34 -86.81
CA LYS A 468 19.69 -30.82 -88.18
C LYS A 468 18.80 -32.06 -88.20
N ASN A 469 17.83 -32.09 -89.10
CA ASN A 469 16.91 -33.21 -89.28
C ASN A 469 16.91 -33.66 -90.74
N LEU A 470 16.59 -34.93 -90.98
CA LEU A 470 16.36 -35.44 -92.32
C LEU A 470 15.07 -34.83 -92.89
N GLY A 471 15.10 -34.49 -94.17
CA GLY A 471 13.96 -33.94 -94.90
C GLY A 471 13.89 -32.42 -94.88
N THR A 472 13.09 -31.91 -95.80
CA THR A 472 12.71 -30.49 -95.91
C THR A 472 11.20 -30.36 -95.76
N LYS A 473 10.70 -29.13 -95.68
CA LYS A 473 9.26 -28.86 -95.58
C LYS A 473 8.45 -29.53 -96.71
N ASP A 474 9.03 -29.57 -97.91
CA ASP A 474 8.38 -30.09 -99.13
C ASP A 474 8.82 -31.54 -99.45
N ASN A 475 9.79 -32.10 -98.72
CA ASN A 475 10.25 -33.47 -98.86
C ASN A 475 10.59 -34.07 -97.48
N PHE A 476 9.56 -34.52 -96.75
CA PHE A 476 9.71 -35.00 -95.37
C PHE A 476 10.55 -36.28 -95.24
N LEU A 477 10.53 -37.15 -96.26
CA LEU A 477 11.37 -38.35 -96.31
C LEU A 477 12.84 -38.00 -96.53
N GLY A 478 13.10 -36.87 -97.18
CA GLY A 478 14.43 -36.31 -97.34
C GLY A 478 15.37 -37.14 -98.20
N ILE A 479 14.92 -38.18 -98.90
CA ILE A 479 15.76 -39.06 -99.70
C ILE A 479 15.23 -39.13 -101.13
N GLN A 480 16.11 -38.99 -102.12
CA GLN A 480 15.78 -39.05 -103.54
C GLN A 480 16.87 -39.79 -104.34
N PRO A 481 16.52 -40.40 -105.47
CA PRO A 481 17.52 -41.00 -106.36
C PRO A 481 18.36 -39.92 -107.05
N TYR A 482 19.67 -40.15 -107.16
CA TYR A 482 20.62 -39.30 -107.88
C TYR A 482 21.39 -40.13 -108.91
N LEU A 483 21.21 -39.78 -110.19
CA LEU A 483 21.80 -40.53 -111.30
C LEU A 483 23.30 -40.28 -111.39
N ASN A 484 24.08 -41.34 -111.21
CA ASN A 484 25.53 -41.32 -111.42
C ASN A 484 25.86 -41.50 -112.92
N ASN A 485 26.86 -40.79 -113.43
CA ASN A 485 27.37 -40.93 -114.81
C ASN A 485 26.26 -40.93 -115.89
N ASN A 486 25.34 -39.96 -115.84
CA ASN A 486 24.19 -39.86 -116.76
C ASN A 486 23.35 -41.16 -116.84
N GLY A 487 23.23 -41.90 -115.74
CA GLY A 487 22.44 -43.13 -115.63
C GLY A 487 23.17 -44.41 -116.04
N ARG A 488 24.46 -44.35 -116.36
CA ARG A 488 25.29 -45.55 -116.67
C ARG A 488 25.87 -46.22 -115.43
N GLY A 489 25.89 -45.55 -114.29
CA GLY A 489 26.36 -46.08 -113.01
C GLY A 489 25.22 -46.45 -112.05
N ARG A 490 25.57 -47.07 -110.92
CA ARG A 490 24.61 -47.36 -109.84
C ARG A 490 24.06 -46.05 -109.26
N THR A 491 22.73 -45.95 -109.13
CA THR A 491 22.03 -44.76 -108.63
C THR A 491 22.39 -44.50 -107.17
N TYR A 492 22.76 -43.27 -106.85
CA TYR A 492 23.06 -42.86 -105.49
C TYR A 492 21.79 -42.43 -104.74
N ALA A 493 21.80 -42.60 -103.42
CA ALA A 493 20.82 -42.01 -102.52
C ALA A 493 21.29 -40.60 -102.13
N ARG A 494 20.51 -39.58 -102.51
CA ARG A 494 20.71 -38.18 -102.13
C ARG A 494 19.79 -37.82 -100.98
N ALA A 495 20.37 -37.40 -99.86
CA ALA A 495 19.67 -36.97 -98.66
C ALA A 495 19.67 -35.44 -98.52
N PHE A 496 18.48 -34.88 -98.29
CA PHE A 496 18.27 -33.49 -97.96
C PHE A 496 18.03 -33.34 -96.46
N PHE A 497 18.65 -32.31 -95.88
CA PHE A 497 18.54 -32.00 -94.46
C PHE A 497 17.97 -30.60 -94.25
N SER A 498 17.37 -30.38 -93.09
CA SER A 498 16.89 -29.07 -92.67
C SER A 498 17.37 -28.74 -91.26
N ASP A 499 17.68 -27.47 -91.05
CA ASP A 499 18.07 -26.94 -89.76
C ASP A 499 16.82 -26.42 -89.04
N LYS A 500 16.44 -27.07 -87.93
CA LYS A 500 15.30 -26.66 -87.12
C LYS A 500 15.79 -25.96 -85.86
N SER A 501 15.46 -24.67 -85.73
CA SER A 501 15.76 -23.87 -84.56
C SER A 501 14.55 -23.81 -83.65
N LYS A 502 14.69 -24.29 -82.41
CA LYS A 502 13.66 -24.21 -81.37
C LYS A 502 14.30 -23.76 -80.06
N THR A 503 13.49 -23.21 -79.18
CA THR A 503 13.92 -22.90 -77.81
C THR A 503 14.13 -24.20 -77.02
N ILE A 504 14.97 -24.18 -75.99
CA ILE A 504 15.17 -25.34 -75.10
C ILE A 504 13.85 -25.77 -74.46
N ARG A 505 12.98 -24.79 -74.16
CA ARG A 505 11.60 -25.03 -73.71
C ARG A 505 10.79 -25.86 -74.70
N GLU A 506 10.76 -25.45 -75.96
CA GLU A 506 10.03 -26.16 -77.00
C GLU A 506 10.57 -27.59 -77.22
N TYR A 507 11.90 -27.78 -77.17
CA TYR A 507 12.48 -29.13 -77.23
C TYR A 507 12.03 -30.01 -76.07
N TYR A 508 12.05 -29.46 -74.85
CA TYR A 508 11.58 -30.18 -73.67
C TYR A 508 10.10 -30.55 -73.75
N GLU A 509 9.24 -29.61 -74.17
CA GLU A 509 7.80 -29.84 -74.30
C GLU A 509 7.50 -30.93 -75.33
N ILE A 510 8.18 -30.91 -76.48
CA ILE A 510 8.00 -31.91 -77.54
C ILE A 510 8.49 -33.29 -77.07
N GLU A 511 9.70 -33.37 -76.52
CA GLU A 511 10.25 -34.64 -76.04
C GLU A 511 9.45 -35.20 -74.85
N THR A 512 8.86 -34.34 -74.02
CA THR A 512 7.93 -34.75 -72.95
C THR A 512 6.63 -35.32 -73.52
N LYS A 513 6.04 -34.69 -74.54
CA LYS A 513 4.85 -35.23 -75.22
C LYS A 513 5.16 -36.58 -75.88
N ILE A 514 6.28 -36.66 -76.60
CA ILE A 514 6.75 -37.91 -77.23
C ILE A 514 6.95 -38.99 -76.16
N LYS A 515 7.59 -38.66 -75.02
CA LYS A 515 7.75 -39.59 -73.90
C LYS A 515 6.41 -40.06 -73.34
N ASN A 516 5.43 -39.18 -73.19
CA ASN A 516 4.13 -39.56 -72.64
C ASN A 516 3.39 -40.56 -73.55
N ILE A 517 3.64 -40.51 -74.87
CA ILE A 517 3.12 -41.48 -75.83
C ILE A 517 3.95 -42.77 -75.84
N LEU A 518 5.27 -42.67 -75.99
CA LEU A 518 6.17 -43.81 -76.15
C LEU A 518 6.46 -44.55 -74.84
N GLY A 519 6.40 -43.87 -73.70
CA GLY A 519 6.89 -44.31 -72.40
C GLY A 519 8.36 -43.96 -72.13
N PHE A 520 9.08 -43.45 -73.14
CA PHE A 520 10.51 -43.09 -73.05
C PHE A 520 10.84 -41.91 -73.97
N TYR A 521 11.92 -41.18 -73.66
CA TYR A 521 12.43 -40.13 -74.54
C TYR A 521 13.01 -40.73 -75.82
N ARG A 522 12.66 -40.15 -76.97
CA ARG A 522 13.07 -40.66 -78.28
C ARG A 522 14.57 -40.48 -78.50
N ILE A 523 15.12 -39.36 -78.04
CA ILE A 523 16.54 -39.04 -78.23
C ILE A 523 17.42 -40.17 -77.66
N GLY A 524 18.40 -40.63 -78.44
CA GLY A 524 19.34 -41.68 -78.00
C GLY A 524 18.78 -43.11 -77.98
N GLN A 525 17.53 -43.34 -78.37
CA GLN A 525 16.97 -44.68 -78.58
C GLN A 525 17.23 -45.21 -79.99
N SER A 526 17.19 -46.53 -80.18
CA SER A 526 17.29 -47.14 -81.51
C SER A 526 15.97 -47.03 -82.28
N ASP A 527 16.05 -46.96 -83.61
CA ASP A 527 14.87 -46.89 -84.46
C ASP A 527 14.01 -48.16 -84.33
N GLU A 528 14.63 -49.31 -84.01
CA GLU A 528 13.93 -50.55 -83.71
C GLU A 528 13.04 -50.44 -82.47
N VAL A 529 13.56 -49.83 -81.40
CA VAL A 529 12.80 -49.63 -80.15
C VAL A 529 11.65 -48.67 -80.39
N ILE A 530 11.89 -47.58 -81.13
CA ILE A 530 10.87 -46.60 -81.50
C ILE A 530 9.81 -47.24 -82.40
N LEU A 531 10.22 -47.96 -83.46
CA LEU A 531 9.32 -48.60 -84.41
C LEU A 531 8.47 -49.68 -83.74
N LYS A 532 9.09 -50.55 -82.94
CA LYS A 532 8.37 -51.58 -82.18
C LYS A 532 7.30 -50.93 -81.31
N ARG A 533 7.67 -49.89 -80.56
CA ARG A 533 6.72 -49.18 -79.71
C ARG A 533 5.63 -48.49 -80.52
N PHE A 534 5.98 -47.85 -81.64
CA PHE A 534 5.04 -47.18 -82.54
C PHE A 534 3.94 -48.13 -83.04
N LEU A 535 4.32 -49.35 -83.45
CA LEU A 535 3.38 -50.37 -83.92
C LEU A 535 2.45 -50.90 -82.83
N GLU A 536 2.85 -50.81 -81.55
CA GLU A 536 2.03 -51.17 -80.38
C GLU A 536 1.01 -50.06 -80.00
N LEU A 537 1.18 -48.84 -80.50
CA LEU A 537 0.30 -47.71 -80.20
C LEU A 537 -1.03 -47.81 -80.95
N ASN A 538 -2.08 -47.19 -80.40
CA ASN A 538 -3.35 -47.08 -81.11
C ASN A 538 -3.25 -46.06 -82.28
N PRO A 539 -4.17 -46.10 -83.26
CA PRO A 539 -4.09 -45.23 -84.45
C PRO A 539 -4.07 -43.73 -84.14
N GLN A 540 -4.73 -43.30 -83.06
CA GLN A 540 -4.75 -41.90 -82.64
C GLN A 540 -3.39 -41.46 -82.09
N GLN A 541 -2.77 -42.28 -81.25
CA GLN A 541 -1.43 -42.08 -80.71
C GLN A 541 -0.35 -42.16 -81.79
N GLN A 542 -0.52 -43.04 -82.77
CA GLN A 542 0.36 -43.11 -83.94
C GLN A 542 0.31 -41.81 -84.74
N ASN A 543 -0.89 -41.29 -85.04
CA ASN A 543 -1.05 -40.03 -85.75
C ASN A 543 -0.45 -38.85 -84.97
N GLU A 544 -0.73 -38.76 -83.67
CA GLU A 544 -0.17 -37.72 -82.80
C GLU A 544 1.36 -37.77 -82.77
N LEU A 545 1.94 -38.97 -82.61
CA LEU A 545 3.39 -39.16 -82.63
C LEU A 545 3.98 -38.81 -84.00
N SER A 546 3.36 -39.23 -85.11
CA SER A 546 3.80 -38.86 -86.46
C SER A 546 3.84 -37.34 -86.66
N LEU A 547 2.84 -36.61 -86.16
CA LEU A 547 2.86 -35.15 -86.18
C LEU A 547 4.01 -34.56 -85.35
N LEU A 548 4.22 -35.07 -84.12
CA LEU A 548 5.32 -34.63 -83.26
C LEU A 548 6.71 -34.93 -83.84
N LEU A 549 6.85 -35.98 -84.66
CA LEU A 549 8.12 -36.32 -85.33
C LEU A 549 8.38 -35.44 -86.57
N LEU A 550 7.32 -34.95 -87.22
CA LEU A 550 7.41 -34.06 -88.38
C LEU A 550 7.81 -32.63 -88.00
N PHE A 551 7.47 -32.18 -86.78
CA PHE A 551 7.80 -30.84 -86.26
C PHE A 551 9.07 -30.85 -85.44
#